data_AF-S4RNY4-F1
#
_entry.id   AF-S4RNY4-F1
#
_cell.length_a   1.000
_cell.length_b   1.000
_cell.length_c   1.000
_cell.angle_alpha   90.00
_cell.angle_beta   90.00
_cell.angle_gamma   90.00
#
_symmetry.space_group_name_H-M   'P 1'
#
loop_
_entity.id
_entity.type
_entity.pdbx_description
1 polymer ?
#
loop_
_entity_poly.entity_id
_entity_poly.type
_entity_poly.pdbx_seq_one_letter_code
_entity_poly.pdbx_strand_id
1 'polypeptide(L)'
;LPLCSFCPTEHCILPVSAESQPLFPAKMVSRLMQWTASTYDEYKVLPYTRPVVEAGLAQESDLYFSALIERGTAKLRVAVLLSPSFPSPAPILSLCLSWNGERSSQTDDNIRAIESEVCVHAGELMGPKPGYELLTNQLARICACLDVYLETWSPDVSVEGPREFPRDKMCLRLSRGPNRLKPFKYNPRQGFFTHR
;
A
#
# COMPACT_ATOMS: atom_id res chain seq x y z
N LEU A 1 17.58 10.57 1.33
CA LEU A 1 16.33 9.92 0.87
C LEU A 1 15.18 10.87 1.13
N PRO A 2 14.32 11.19 0.16
CA PRO A 2 13.28 12.23 0.28
C PRO A 2 12.29 12.00 1.44
N LEU A 3 12.22 10.79 1.99
CA LEU A 3 11.40 10.44 3.15
C LEU A 3 12.10 10.60 4.51
N CYS A 4 13.43 10.76 4.58
CA CYS A 4 14.12 11.09 5.83
C CYS A 4 13.78 12.51 6.32
N SER A 5 13.20 13.33 5.45
CA SER A 5 12.71 14.68 5.76
C SER A 5 11.31 14.69 6.38
N PHE A 6 10.67 13.54 6.58
CA PHE A 6 9.44 13.45 7.37
C PHE A 6 9.77 13.73 8.82
N CYS A 7 9.83 15.02 9.16
CA CYS A 7 9.82 15.48 10.52
C CYS A 7 8.58 14.87 11.20
N PRO A 8 8.68 14.38 12.46
CA PRO A 8 7.55 13.74 13.16
C PRO A 8 6.35 14.67 13.46
N THR A 9 6.35 15.90 12.94
CA THR A 9 5.39 16.94 13.27
C THR A 9 4.30 17.10 12.21
N GLU A 10 3.17 16.47 12.55
CA GLU A 10 1.80 16.98 12.48
C GLU A 10 0.91 16.71 11.26
N HIS A 11 1.41 16.31 10.08
CA HIS A 11 0.48 16.06 8.96
C HIS A 11 0.59 14.73 8.20
N CYS A 12 1.69 13.98 8.28
CA CYS A 12 1.89 12.70 7.55
C CYS A 12 1.29 12.70 6.12
N ILE A 13 1.44 13.82 5.41
CA ILE A 13 0.93 13.97 4.03
C ILE A 13 1.96 13.33 3.11
N LEU A 14 1.54 12.33 2.34
CA LEU A 14 2.39 11.74 1.30
C LEU A 14 2.69 12.81 0.24
N PRO A 15 3.97 13.14 -0.02
CA PRO A 15 4.31 14.18 -0.98
C PRO A 15 4.29 13.54 -2.38
N VAL A 16 3.16 13.71 -3.07
CA VAL A 16 3.01 13.32 -4.46
C VAL A 16 3.28 14.56 -5.32
N SER A 17 4.30 14.49 -6.17
CA SER A 17 4.63 15.59 -7.07
C SER A 17 3.51 15.84 -8.08
N ALA A 18 3.46 17.06 -8.63
CA ALA A 18 2.47 17.41 -9.65
C ALA A 18 2.54 16.49 -10.88
N GLU A 19 3.73 15.99 -11.21
CA GLU A 19 3.95 15.08 -12.34
C GLU A 19 3.42 13.66 -12.05
N SER A 20 3.47 13.23 -10.79
CA SER A 20 2.98 11.92 -10.33
C SER A 20 1.49 11.94 -9.98
N GLN A 21 0.86 13.11 -9.77
CA GLN A 21 -0.57 13.24 -9.42
C GLN A 21 -1.52 12.45 -10.34
N PRO A 22 -1.36 12.44 -11.68
CA PRO A 22 -2.25 11.69 -12.56
C PRO A 22 -2.26 10.18 -12.31
N LEU A 23 -1.22 9.63 -11.66
CA LEU A 23 -1.11 8.19 -11.35
C LEU A 23 -2.12 7.75 -10.28
N PHE A 24 -2.80 8.69 -9.61
CA PHE A 24 -3.65 8.45 -8.45
C PHE A 24 -5.07 9.00 -8.67
N PRO A 25 -6.08 8.45 -7.96
CA PRO A 25 -7.41 9.04 -7.94
C PRO A 25 -7.38 10.42 -7.28
N ALA A 26 -8.26 11.32 -7.73
CA ALA A 26 -8.35 12.69 -7.22
C ALA A 26 -8.60 12.77 -5.70
N LYS A 27 -9.28 11.78 -5.13
CA LYS A 27 -9.58 11.69 -3.69
C LYS A 27 -9.04 10.37 -3.13
N MET A 28 -8.02 10.45 -2.28
CA MET A 28 -7.56 9.36 -1.40
C MET A 28 -8.03 9.65 0.03
N VAL A 29 -8.70 8.68 0.65
CA VAL A 29 -9.30 8.83 1.98
C VAL A 29 -8.38 8.26 3.05
N SER A 30 -7.77 7.11 2.78
CA SER A 30 -6.72 6.51 3.63
C SER A 30 -5.52 7.45 3.76
N ARG A 31 -4.97 7.55 4.97
CA ARG A 31 -3.86 8.47 5.29
C ARG A 31 -2.72 7.75 5.96
N LEU A 32 -1.50 8.16 5.64
CA LEU A 32 -0.33 7.82 6.45
C LEU A 32 -0.49 8.52 7.80
N MET A 33 -0.28 7.78 8.88
CA MET A 33 -0.41 8.26 10.25
C MET A 33 0.92 8.24 10.99
N GLN A 34 1.79 7.29 10.65
CA GLN A 34 3.10 7.13 11.26
C GLN A 34 4.13 6.68 10.22
N TRP A 35 5.34 7.20 10.34
CA TRP A 35 6.51 6.78 9.57
C TRP A 35 7.72 6.77 10.52
N THR A 36 8.35 5.61 10.67
CA THR A 36 9.43 5.40 11.64
C THR A 36 10.52 4.54 11.03
N ALA A 37 11.78 4.83 11.36
CA ALA A 37 12.87 3.91 11.07
C ALA A 37 12.72 2.66 11.95
N SER A 38 13.13 1.52 11.42
CA SER A 38 13.15 0.24 12.13
C SER A 38 14.51 -0.43 11.93
N THR A 39 14.77 -1.49 12.67
CA THR A 39 16.00 -2.29 12.53
C THR A 39 15.74 -3.59 11.78
N TYR A 40 16.81 -4.25 11.32
CA TYR A 40 16.69 -5.60 10.74
C TYR A 40 16.06 -6.60 11.74
N ASP A 41 16.47 -6.54 13.01
CA ASP A 41 15.97 -7.43 14.06
C ASP A 41 14.48 -7.23 14.33
N GLU A 42 13.99 -6.00 14.30
CA GLU A 42 12.57 -5.69 14.38
C GLU A 42 11.81 -6.13 13.13
N TYR A 43 12.38 -5.93 11.93
CA TYR A 43 11.74 -6.29 10.67
C TYR A 43 11.57 -7.80 10.53
N LYS A 44 12.60 -8.58 10.88
CA LYS A 44 12.62 -10.05 10.66
C LYS A 44 11.67 -10.84 11.55
N VAL A 45 11.29 -10.29 12.70
CA VAL A 45 10.37 -10.94 13.64
C VAL A 45 8.90 -10.70 13.30
N LEU A 46 8.60 -9.81 12.34
CA LEU A 46 7.22 -9.55 11.91
C LEU A 46 6.68 -10.75 11.11
N PRO A 47 5.53 -11.35 11.50
CA PRO A 47 5.03 -12.54 10.80
C PRO A 47 4.77 -12.33 9.30
N TYR A 48 4.39 -11.12 8.90
CA TYR A 48 4.04 -10.77 7.53
C TYR A 48 5.25 -10.40 6.64
N THR A 49 6.46 -10.29 7.20
CA THR A 49 7.71 -10.10 6.43
C THR A 49 8.44 -11.42 6.18
N ARG A 50 8.01 -12.51 6.83
CA ARG A 50 8.60 -13.85 6.75
C ARG A 50 8.92 -14.31 5.31
N PRO A 51 8.03 -14.18 4.30
CA PRO A 51 8.34 -14.59 2.94
C PRO A 51 9.54 -13.84 2.32
N VAL A 52 9.73 -12.57 2.67
CA VAL A 52 10.84 -11.74 2.17
C VAL A 52 12.16 -12.17 2.83
N VAL A 53 12.12 -12.44 4.13
CA VAL A 53 13.27 -12.92 4.91
C VAL A 53 13.70 -14.31 4.46
N GLU A 54 12.76 -15.25 4.34
CA GLU A 54 13.04 -16.63 3.90
C GLU A 54 13.54 -16.71 2.45
N ALA A 55 13.13 -15.77 1.60
CA ALA A 55 13.64 -15.65 0.23
C ALA A 55 15.06 -15.05 0.16
N GLY A 56 15.67 -14.64 1.29
CA GLY A 56 16.99 -14.02 1.32
C GLY A 56 17.04 -12.61 0.74
N LEU A 57 15.89 -11.95 0.62
CA LEU A 57 15.79 -10.59 0.06
C LEU A 57 16.12 -9.50 1.08
N ALA A 58 16.12 -9.85 2.38
CA ALA A 58 16.39 -8.92 3.47
C ALA A 58 17.78 -9.13 4.09
N GLN A 59 18.65 -8.13 3.94
CA GLN A 59 20.02 -8.14 4.44
C GLN A 59 20.20 -7.17 5.61
N GLU A 60 21.12 -7.45 6.52
CA GLU A 60 21.43 -6.55 7.66
C GLU A 60 21.90 -5.16 7.22
N SER A 61 22.49 -5.05 6.02
CA SER A 61 22.95 -3.79 5.44
C SER A 61 21.83 -2.95 4.80
N ASP A 62 20.62 -3.49 4.67
CA ASP A 62 19.48 -2.75 4.11
C ASP A 62 18.90 -1.75 5.11
N LEU A 63 18.10 -0.82 4.59
CA LEU A 63 17.39 0.17 5.39
C LEU A 63 15.95 -0.29 5.63
N TYR A 64 15.48 -0.18 6.87
CA TYR A 64 14.18 -0.66 7.29
C TYR A 64 13.32 0.48 7.83
N PHE A 65 12.06 0.50 7.42
CA PHE A 65 11.08 1.47 7.92
C PHE A 65 9.75 0.78 8.22
N SER A 66 9.00 1.36 9.14
CA SER A 66 7.63 0.97 9.46
C SER A 66 6.71 2.16 9.24
N ALA A 67 5.62 1.92 8.52
CA ALA A 67 4.57 2.89 8.28
C ALA A 67 3.21 2.36 8.74
N LEU A 68 2.37 3.27 9.22
CA LEU A 68 0.98 3.00 9.58
C LEU A 68 0.06 3.83 8.71
N ILE A 69 -0.81 3.17 7.94
CA ILE A 69 -1.86 3.81 7.14
C ILE A 69 -3.21 3.48 7.77
N GLU A 70 -4.05 4.49 7.99
CA GLU A 70 -5.37 4.31 8.60
C GLU A 70 -6.49 4.86 7.72
N ARG A 71 -7.66 4.21 7.83
CA ARG A 71 -8.95 4.72 7.38
C ARG A 71 -10.04 4.20 8.32
N GLY A 72 -10.74 5.09 9.01
CA GLY A 72 -11.76 4.67 9.98
C GLY A 72 -11.15 3.76 11.06
N THR A 73 -11.74 2.59 11.31
CA THR A 73 -11.17 1.60 12.24
C THR A 73 -10.10 0.71 11.63
N ALA A 74 -9.90 0.77 10.30
CA ALA A 74 -8.95 -0.08 9.60
C ALA A 74 -7.52 0.46 9.71
N LYS A 75 -6.60 -0.39 10.18
CA LYS A 75 -5.18 -0.08 10.38
C LYS A 75 -4.30 -0.98 9.53
N LEU A 76 -3.57 -0.41 8.58
CA LEU A 76 -2.65 -1.13 7.71
C LEU A 76 -1.21 -0.82 8.12
N ARG A 77 -0.52 -1.82 8.68
CA ARG A 77 0.93 -1.76 8.91
C ARG A 77 1.67 -2.12 7.64
N VAL A 78 2.71 -1.35 7.33
CA VAL A 78 3.56 -1.52 6.17
C VAL A 78 4.99 -1.60 6.66
N ALA A 79 5.63 -2.76 6.47
CA ALA A 79 7.05 -2.91 6.69
C ALA A 79 7.77 -2.67 5.35
N VAL A 80 8.72 -1.76 5.34
CA VAL A 80 9.45 -1.32 4.15
C VAL A 80 10.89 -1.79 4.26
N LEU A 81 11.33 -2.48 3.22
CA LEU A 81 12.72 -2.82 2.99
C LEU A 81 13.25 -2.00 1.82
N LEU A 82 14.36 -1.33 2.06
CA LEU A 82 14.96 -0.39 1.13
C LEU A 82 16.46 -0.70 0.97
N SER A 83 16.83 -1.10 -0.25
CA SER A 83 18.25 -1.30 -0.57
C SER A 83 19.02 0.03 -0.55
N PRO A 84 20.29 0.05 -0.09
CA PRO A 84 21.15 1.24 -0.18
C PRO A 84 21.33 1.77 -1.61
N SER A 85 21.07 0.94 -2.62
CA SER A 85 21.11 1.31 -4.04
C SER A 85 19.81 1.92 -4.58
N PHE A 86 18.83 2.22 -3.72
CA PHE A 86 17.58 2.87 -4.11
C PHE A 86 17.83 4.08 -5.04
N PRO A 87 17.08 4.22 -6.16
CA PRO A 87 15.81 3.56 -6.47
C PRO A 87 15.87 2.23 -7.22
N SER A 88 17.06 1.62 -7.38
CA SER A 88 17.21 0.34 -8.07
C SER A 88 18.09 -0.63 -7.26
N PRO A 89 17.54 -1.72 -6.69
CA PRO A 89 16.19 -2.24 -6.90
C PRO A 89 15.09 -1.40 -6.21
N ALA A 90 13.85 -1.60 -6.66
CA ALA A 90 12.67 -0.98 -6.06
C ALA A 90 12.50 -1.44 -4.59
N PRO A 91 11.91 -0.60 -3.72
CA PRO A 91 11.60 -1.00 -2.35
C PRO A 91 10.64 -2.20 -2.31
N ILE A 92 10.82 -3.07 -1.32
CA ILE A 92 9.91 -4.18 -1.04
C ILE A 92 9.02 -3.79 0.14
N LEU A 93 7.70 -3.95 -0.02
CA LEU A 93 6.71 -3.57 0.98
C LEU A 93 5.88 -4.80 1.38
N SER A 94 5.84 -5.09 2.68
CA SER A 94 5.03 -6.17 3.26
C SER A 94 3.90 -5.59 4.10
N LEU A 95 2.69 -6.11 3.92
CA LEU A 95 1.45 -5.52 4.42
C LEU A 95 0.76 -6.41 5.45
N CYS A 96 0.26 -5.78 6.51
CA CYS A 96 -0.61 -6.42 7.49
C CYS A 96 -1.77 -5.50 7.86
N LEU A 97 -2.98 -5.87 7.43
CA LEU A 97 -4.21 -5.18 7.75
C LEU A 97 -4.82 -5.73 9.05
N SER A 98 -5.06 -4.85 10.02
CA SER A 98 -5.84 -5.12 11.22
C SER A 98 -7.22 -4.47 11.06
N TRP A 99 -8.18 -5.26 10.56
CA TRP A 99 -9.58 -4.88 10.44
C TRP A 99 -10.42 -6.13 10.23
N ASN A 100 -11.34 -6.43 11.17
CA ASN A 100 -12.07 -7.70 11.21
C ASN A 100 -11.13 -8.92 11.18
N GLY A 101 -10.15 -8.91 12.08
CA GLY A 101 -9.02 -9.84 12.14
C GLY A 101 -7.73 -9.26 11.53
N GLU A 102 -6.64 -9.99 11.68
CA GLU A 102 -5.37 -9.69 11.02
C GLU A 102 -5.27 -10.42 9.67
N ARG A 103 -4.90 -9.69 8.63
CA ARG A 103 -4.76 -10.20 7.26
C ARG A 103 -3.44 -9.75 6.68
N SER A 104 -2.68 -10.70 6.14
CA SER A 104 -1.43 -10.46 5.42
C SER A 104 -1.48 -11.12 4.05
N SER A 105 -0.45 -10.96 3.23
CA SER A 105 -0.34 -11.68 1.95
C SER A 105 -0.28 -13.20 2.08
N GLN A 106 -0.06 -13.73 3.28
CA GLN A 106 -0.12 -15.17 3.55
C GLN A 106 -1.56 -15.66 3.76
N THR A 107 -2.48 -14.80 4.19
CA THR A 107 -3.85 -15.18 4.60
C THR A 107 -4.95 -14.55 3.75
N ASP A 108 -4.65 -13.51 2.97
CA ASP A 108 -5.61 -12.81 2.12
C ASP A 108 -4.98 -12.48 0.75
N ASP A 109 -5.53 -13.11 -0.30
CA ASP A 109 -5.08 -12.90 -1.69
C ASP A 109 -5.23 -11.45 -2.15
N ASN A 110 -6.15 -10.67 -1.59
CA ASN A 110 -6.27 -9.25 -1.91
C ASN A 110 -5.12 -8.45 -1.31
N ILE A 111 -4.63 -8.77 -0.10
CA ILE A 111 -3.44 -8.13 0.47
C ILE A 111 -2.21 -8.46 -0.38
N ARG A 112 -2.07 -9.73 -0.79
CA ARG A 112 -1.03 -10.15 -1.74
C ARG A 112 -1.10 -9.40 -3.07
N ALA A 113 -2.31 -9.18 -3.59
CA ALA A 113 -2.51 -8.42 -4.81
C ALA A 113 -2.12 -6.94 -4.66
N ILE A 114 -2.35 -6.32 -3.49
CA ILE A 114 -1.88 -4.95 -3.20
C ILE A 114 -0.35 -4.91 -3.12
N GLU A 115 0.29 -5.88 -2.47
CA GLU A 115 1.75 -5.98 -2.45
C GLU A 115 2.33 -6.09 -3.87
N SER A 116 1.71 -6.93 -4.72
CA SER A 116 2.10 -7.06 -6.13
C SER A 116 1.89 -5.77 -6.93
N GLU A 117 0.80 -5.04 -6.67
CA GLU A 117 0.50 -3.76 -7.32
C GLU A 117 1.62 -2.73 -7.10
N VAL A 118 2.22 -2.72 -5.92
CA VAL A 118 3.23 -1.70 -5.57
C VAL A 118 4.67 -2.19 -5.72
N CYS A 119 4.95 -3.47 -5.54
CA CYS A 119 6.31 -4.02 -5.64
C CYS A 119 6.63 -4.52 -7.06
N VAL A 120 5.76 -5.34 -7.65
CA VAL A 120 6.01 -5.96 -8.97
C VAL A 120 5.76 -4.96 -10.08
N HIS A 121 4.73 -4.12 -9.95
CA HIS A 121 4.39 -3.07 -10.92
C HIS A 121 4.97 -1.70 -10.55
N ALA A 122 6.02 -1.67 -9.71
CA ALA A 122 6.73 -0.45 -9.28
C ALA A 122 7.17 0.46 -10.44
N GLY A 123 7.44 -0.11 -11.63
CA GLY A 123 7.78 0.66 -12.83
C GLY A 123 6.70 1.67 -13.25
N GLU A 124 5.42 1.39 -12.98
CA GLU A 124 4.30 2.32 -13.23
C GLU A 124 4.29 3.51 -12.25
N LEU A 125 5.09 3.45 -11.17
CA LEU A 125 5.14 4.39 -10.05
C LEU A 125 6.47 5.15 -9.95
N MET A 126 7.44 4.89 -10.84
CA MET A 126 8.77 5.50 -10.81
C MET A 126 8.76 7.04 -10.84
N GLY A 127 7.75 7.64 -11.48
CA GLY A 127 7.70 9.10 -11.68
C GLY A 127 8.83 9.58 -12.62
N PRO A 128 9.18 10.88 -12.58
CA PRO A 128 10.28 11.42 -13.36
C PRO A 128 11.63 10.87 -12.93
N LYS A 129 12.59 10.82 -13.87
CA LYS A 129 13.98 10.48 -13.54
C LYS A 129 14.53 11.51 -12.54
N PRO A 130 15.29 11.08 -11.52
CA PRO A 130 15.94 9.77 -11.39
C PRO A 130 15.14 8.70 -10.61
N GLY A 131 13.86 8.92 -10.28
CA GLY A 131 13.00 7.89 -9.65
C GLY A 131 12.95 7.94 -8.12
N TYR A 132 13.40 9.03 -7.49
CA TYR A 132 13.39 9.16 -6.03
C TYR A 132 11.98 9.22 -5.41
N GLU A 133 10.95 9.47 -6.22
CA GLU A 133 9.54 9.51 -5.82
C GLU A 133 8.90 8.11 -5.75
N LEU A 134 9.63 7.05 -6.14
CA LEU A 134 9.06 5.72 -6.22
C LEU A 134 8.42 5.28 -4.90
N LEU A 135 9.11 5.48 -3.77
CA LEU A 135 8.60 5.04 -2.47
C LEU A 135 7.37 5.85 -2.01
N THR A 136 7.35 7.16 -2.24
CA THR A 136 6.17 7.98 -1.92
C THR A 136 4.98 7.60 -2.81
N ASN A 137 5.24 7.30 -4.07
CA ASN A 137 4.23 6.83 -5.02
C ASN A 137 3.71 5.42 -4.68
N GLN A 138 4.57 4.52 -4.20
CA GLN A 138 4.17 3.19 -3.68
C GLN A 138 3.24 3.34 -2.47
N LEU A 139 3.58 4.18 -1.50
CA LEU A 139 2.73 4.46 -0.34
C LEU A 139 1.38 5.09 -0.75
N ALA A 140 1.39 6.01 -1.70
CA ALA A 140 0.17 6.62 -2.23
C ALA A 140 -0.72 5.59 -2.96
N ARG A 141 -0.10 4.68 -3.73
CA ARG A 141 -0.81 3.56 -4.36
C ARG A 141 -1.41 2.63 -3.29
N ILE A 142 -0.69 2.34 -2.20
CA ILE A 142 -1.25 1.56 -1.07
C ILE A 142 -2.48 2.26 -0.49
N CYS A 143 -2.45 3.57 -0.25
CA CYS A 143 -3.63 4.31 0.24
C CYS A 143 -4.84 4.16 -0.71
N ALA A 144 -4.62 4.31 -2.01
CA ALA A 144 -5.66 4.15 -3.01
C ALA A 144 -6.20 2.70 -3.07
N CYS A 145 -5.33 1.70 -2.94
CA CYS A 145 -5.71 0.29 -2.92
C CYS A 145 -6.44 -0.10 -1.64
N LEU A 146 -6.03 0.43 -0.47
CA LEU A 146 -6.72 0.24 0.80
C LEU A 146 -8.14 0.83 0.73
N ASP A 147 -8.29 2.01 0.10
CA ASP A 147 -9.61 2.57 -0.14
C ASP A 147 -10.50 1.60 -0.94
N VAL A 148 -10.01 1.10 -2.08
CA VAL A 148 -10.77 0.12 -2.88
C VAL A 148 -11.05 -1.15 -2.07
N TYR A 149 -10.08 -1.64 -1.29
CA TYR A 149 -10.24 -2.83 -0.47
C TYR A 149 -11.45 -2.73 0.46
N LEU A 150 -11.51 -1.63 1.22
CA LEU A 150 -12.52 -1.36 2.25
C LEU A 150 -13.89 -1.01 1.63
N GLU A 151 -13.93 -0.20 0.58
CA GLU A 151 -15.19 0.23 -0.07
C GLU A 151 -15.91 -0.91 -0.80
N THR A 152 -15.12 -1.83 -1.35
CA THR A 152 -15.62 -3.03 -2.02
C THR A 152 -15.78 -4.20 -1.06
N TRP A 153 -15.46 -4.04 0.22
CA TRP A 153 -15.81 -5.03 1.23
C TRP A 153 -17.34 -5.14 1.30
N SER A 154 -17.82 -6.38 1.37
CA SER A 154 -19.23 -6.67 1.59
C SER A 154 -19.31 -7.59 2.79
N PRO A 155 -19.82 -7.13 3.95
CA PRO A 155 -20.44 -8.07 4.87
C PRO A 155 -21.67 -8.69 4.19
N ASP A 156 -22.15 -9.81 4.72
CA ASP A 156 -23.42 -10.40 4.29
C ASP A 156 -24.52 -9.33 4.30
N VAL A 157 -25.40 -9.41 3.30
CA VAL A 157 -26.36 -8.36 2.87
C VAL A 157 -27.44 -8.04 3.94
N SER A 158 -27.36 -8.64 5.12
CA SER A 158 -28.38 -8.57 6.18
C SER A 158 -28.23 -7.40 7.17
N VAL A 159 -27.15 -6.62 7.11
CA VAL A 159 -26.95 -5.50 8.04
C VAL A 159 -27.47 -4.20 7.42
N GLU A 160 -28.71 -3.85 7.77
CA GLU A 160 -29.30 -2.52 7.51
C GLU A 160 -28.59 -1.48 8.39
N GLY A 161 -27.56 -0.86 7.86
CA GLY A 161 -26.82 0.21 8.55
C GLY A 161 -25.90 0.98 7.59
N PRO A 162 -25.50 2.22 7.94
CA PRO A 162 -24.54 2.97 7.15
C PRO A 162 -23.21 2.21 7.09
N ARG A 163 -22.66 2.08 5.88
CA ARG A 163 -21.38 1.41 5.69
C ARG A 163 -20.28 2.23 6.34
N GLU A 164 -19.44 1.56 7.13
CA GLU A 164 -18.24 2.18 7.70
C GLU A 164 -17.37 2.83 6.60
N PHE A 165 -17.33 2.20 5.42
CA PHE A 165 -16.58 2.68 4.25
C PHE A 165 -17.53 2.93 3.07
N PRO A 166 -17.96 4.19 2.85
CA PRO A 166 -18.77 4.57 1.70
C PRO A 166 -18.04 4.31 0.38
N ARG A 167 -18.77 3.84 -0.63
CA ARG A 167 -18.23 3.61 -1.99
C ARG A 167 -18.09 4.93 -2.73
N ASP A 168 -16.86 5.41 -2.82
CA ASP A 168 -16.48 6.62 -3.54
C ASP A 168 -15.71 6.29 -4.82
N LYS A 169 -14.94 5.19 -4.84
CA LYS A 169 -14.08 4.80 -5.97
C LYS A 169 -14.89 4.13 -7.08
N MET A 170 -14.76 4.66 -8.29
CA MET A 170 -15.37 4.05 -9.48
C MET A 170 -14.63 2.77 -9.87
N CYS A 171 -15.34 1.64 -9.80
CA CYS A 171 -14.83 0.31 -10.15
C CYS A 171 -15.76 -0.33 -11.19
N LEU A 172 -15.23 -0.78 -12.34
CA LEU A 172 -16.07 -1.43 -13.36
C LEU A 172 -16.67 -2.75 -12.89
N ARG A 173 -15.91 -3.49 -12.07
CA ARG A 173 -16.32 -4.78 -11.50
C ARG A 173 -15.70 -4.91 -10.10
N LEU A 174 -16.48 -5.39 -9.13
CA LEU A 174 -16.06 -5.43 -7.73
C LEU A 174 -15.20 -6.64 -7.38
N SER A 175 -15.36 -7.75 -8.10
CA SER A 175 -14.59 -8.97 -7.90
C SER A 175 -14.43 -9.78 -9.19
N ARG A 176 -13.28 -10.44 -9.36
CA ARG A 176 -12.97 -11.31 -10.50
C ARG A 176 -12.37 -12.65 -10.03
N GLY A 177 -12.76 -13.71 -10.74
CA GLY A 177 -12.18 -15.04 -10.57
C GLY A 177 -12.59 -15.76 -9.28
N PRO A 178 -12.12 -17.00 -9.08
CA PRO A 178 -12.43 -17.81 -7.90
C PRO A 178 -12.00 -17.15 -6.58
N ASN A 179 -10.86 -16.46 -6.59
CA ASN A 179 -10.29 -15.79 -5.41
C ASN A 179 -10.94 -14.44 -5.11
N ARG A 180 -11.98 -14.05 -5.89
CA ARG A 180 -12.74 -12.81 -5.74
C ARG A 180 -11.85 -11.57 -5.62
N LEU A 181 -10.78 -11.51 -6.41
CA LEU A 181 -9.81 -10.42 -6.39
C LEU A 181 -10.48 -9.09 -6.71
N LYS A 182 -10.11 -8.04 -5.99
CA LYS A 182 -10.60 -6.67 -6.16
C LYS A 182 -9.83 -5.92 -7.26
N PRO A 183 -10.39 -4.83 -7.80
CA PRO A 183 -9.77 -4.08 -8.90
C PRO A 183 -8.76 -3.06 -8.36
N PHE A 184 -7.47 -3.40 -8.26
CA PHE A 184 -6.46 -2.49 -7.70
C PHE A 184 -5.75 -1.60 -8.73
N LYS A 185 -5.86 -1.90 -10.03
CA LYS A 185 -5.20 -1.13 -11.09
C LYS A 185 -6.00 0.12 -11.43
N TYR A 186 -5.44 1.29 -11.15
CA TYR A 186 -6.02 2.58 -11.52
C TYR A 186 -5.68 2.95 -12.97
N ASN A 187 -6.67 3.47 -13.71
CA ASN A 187 -6.45 4.04 -15.03
C ASN A 187 -6.52 5.58 -14.98
N PRO A 188 -5.37 6.29 -15.06
CA PRO A 188 -5.31 7.76 -15.07
C PRO A 188 -6.19 8.43 -16.12
N ARG A 189 -6.30 7.84 -17.31
CA ARG A 189 -7.01 8.46 -18.45
C ARG A 189 -8.53 8.40 -18.29
N GLN A 190 -9.02 7.39 -17.59
CA GLN A 190 -10.45 7.12 -17.48
C GLN A 190 -11.00 7.34 -16.06
N GLY A 191 -10.13 7.44 -15.05
CA GLY A 191 -10.52 7.75 -13.67
C GLY A 191 -11.18 6.60 -12.91
N PHE A 192 -11.01 5.34 -13.34
CA PHE A 192 -11.59 4.18 -12.67
C PHE A 192 -10.58 3.05 -12.42
N PHE A 193 -10.97 2.15 -11.52
CA PHE A 193 -10.22 0.96 -11.16
C PHE A 193 -10.66 -0.27 -11.95
N THR A 194 -9.67 -1.09 -12.30
CA THR A 194 -9.82 -2.34 -13.06
C THR A 194 -9.08 -3.49 -12.39
N HIS A 195 -9.48 -4.72 -12.71
CA HIS A 195 -8.66 -5.88 -12.41
C HIS A 195 -7.44 -5.90 -13.34
N ARG A 196 -6.34 -6.45 -12.84
CA ARG A 196 -5.29 -6.95 -13.73
C ARG A 196 -5.78 -8.22 -14.43
#